data_AF-A0A2T1GKE1-F1
#
_entry.id   AF-A0A2T1GKE1-F1
#
_cell.length_a   1.000
_cell.length_b   1.000
_cell.length_c   1.000
_cell.angle_alpha   90.00
_cell.angle_beta   90.00
_cell.angle_gamma   90.00
#
_symmetry.space_group_name_H-M   'P 1'
#
loop_
_entity.id
_entity.type
_entity.pdbx_description
1 polymer ?
#
loop_
_entity_poly.entity_id
_entity_poly.type
_entity_poly.pdbx_seq_one_letter_code
_entity_poly.pdbx_strand_id
1 'polypeptide(L)'
;MVENLPPEERDLVKHKLLSIAPQPEQTENPSNELTLDERRAFLRKPLAERRSILSQQAEEMLTHYQSSNEWRELMAGDIIDD
;
A
#
# COMPACT_ATOMS: atom_id res chain seq x y z
N MET A 1 -23.90 -10.05 10.05
CA MET A 1 -23.45 -11.18 10.89
C MET A 1 -22.69 -10.75 12.17
N VAL A 2 -22.22 -9.51 12.32
CA VAL A 2 -21.47 -9.04 13.52
C VAL A 2 -22.37 -8.33 14.56
N GLU A 3 -23.59 -7.97 14.19
CA GLU A 3 -24.53 -7.17 15.00
C GLU A 3 -25.31 -7.96 16.07
N ASN A 4 -25.11 -9.27 16.16
CA ASN A 4 -25.77 -10.14 17.16
C ASN A 4 -24.85 -10.55 18.32
N LEU A 5 -23.61 -10.06 18.35
CA LEU A 5 -22.63 -10.39 19.38
C LEU A 5 -22.72 -9.45 20.58
N PRO A 6 -22.35 -9.86 21.81
CA PRO A 6 -22.21 -8.98 22.96
C PRO A 6 -21.26 -7.81 22.69
N PRO A 7 -21.46 -6.62 23.30
CA PRO A 7 -20.64 -5.44 23.03
C PRO A 7 -19.14 -5.67 23.22
N GLU A 8 -18.75 -6.42 24.25
CA GLU A 8 -17.35 -6.72 24.58
C GLU A 8 -16.68 -7.58 23.50
N GLU A 9 -17.42 -8.55 22.95
CA GLU A 9 -16.92 -9.39 21.86
C GLU A 9 -16.80 -8.61 20.55
N ARG A 10 -17.70 -7.64 20.30
CA ARG A 10 -17.56 -6.73 19.15
C ARG A 10 -16.31 -5.89 19.25
N ASP A 11 -15.99 -5.39 20.44
CA ASP A 11 -14.82 -4.54 20.63
C ASP A 11 -13.52 -5.35 20.52
N LEU A 12 -13.52 -6.60 21.02
CA LEU A 12 -12.43 -7.53 20.80
C LEU A 12 -12.24 -7.88 19.32
N VAL A 13 -13.34 -8.12 18.59
CA VAL A 13 -13.31 -8.40 17.15
C VAL A 13 -12.83 -7.20 16.35
N LYS A 14 -13.30 -5.99 16.68
CA LYS A 14 -12.80 -4.74 16.06
C LYS A 14 -11.31 -4.55 16.31
N HIS A 15 -10.85 -4.77 17.54
CA HIS A 15 -9.45 -4.65 17.90
C HIS A 15 -8.60 -5.69 17.15
N LYS A 16 -9.08 -6.93 17.05
CA LYS A 16 -8.41 -8.00 16.30
C LYS A 16 -8.38 -7.73 14.80
N LEU A 17 -9.47 -7.23 14.23
CA LEU A 17 -9.52 -6.79 12.83
C LEU A 17 -8.59 -5.61 12.56
N LEU A 18 -8.49 -4.66 13.49
CA LEU A 18 -7.59 -3.51 13.38
C LEU A 18 -6.11 -3.92 13.46
N SER A 19 -5.78 -4.97 14.22
CA SER A 19 -4.43 -5.54 14.26
C SER A 19 -4.06 -6.39 13.03
N ILE A 20 -5.06 -6.87 12.29
CA ILE A 20 -4.89 -7.67 11.07
C ILE A 20 -4.92 -6.79 9.82
N ALA A 21 -5.60 -5.64 9.89
CA ALA A 21 -5.54 -4.64 8.84
C ALA A 21 -4.07 -4.21 8.68
N PRO A 22 -3.53 -4.14 7.45
CA PRO A 22 -2.24 -3.53 7.24
C PRO A 22 -2.31 -2.14 7.85
N GLN A 23 -1.53 -1.91 8.90
CA GLN A 23 -1.23 -0.56 9.32
C GLN A 23 -0.69 0.12 8.06
N PRO A 24 -1.15 1.32 7.69
CA PRO A 24 -0.46 2.06 6.65
C PRO A 24 0.99 2.11 7.10
N GLU A 25 1.86 1.36 6.40
CA GLU A 25 3.28 1.54 6.50
C GLU A 25 3.48 3.06 6.45
N GLN A 26 4.25 3.59 7.40
CA GLN A 26 4.47 5.02 7.53
C GLN A 26 5.30 5.52 6.34
N THR A 27 4.69 5.58 5.16
CA THR A 27 5.21 6.15 3.92
C THR A 27 4.59 7.52 3.65
N GLU A 28 4.08 8.21 4.66
CA GLU A 28 3.56 9.55 4.49
C GLU A 28 4.30 10.51 5.40
N ASN A 29 5.41 11.04 4.88
CA ASN A 29 5.73 12.43 5.17
C ASN A 29 4.65 13.26 4.47
N PRO A 30 3.71 13.90 5.19
CA PRO A 30 2.67 14.75 4.56
C PRO A 30 3.26 15.94 3.81
N SER A 31 4.57 16.18 3.93
CA SER A 31 5.33 17.18 3.19
C SER A 31 5.63 16.82 1.73
N ASN A 32 5.32 15.60 1.28
CA ASN A 32 5.64 15.10 -0.08
C ASN A 32 4.41 14.85 -0.97
N GLU A 33 3.22 15.26 -0.55
CA GLU A 33 2.03 15.11 -1.40
C GLU A 33 2.07 16.07 -2.60
N LEU A 34 2.06 15.50 -3.81
CA LEU A 34 1.92 16.29 -5.04
C LEU A 34 0.55 16.98 -5.06
N THR A 35 0.55 18.27 -5.30
CA THR A 35 -0.64 19.07 -5.59
C THR A 35 -1.34 18.58 -6.87
N LEU A 36 -2.63 18.91 -7.02
CA LEU A 36 -3.38 18.56 -8.24
C LEU A 36 -2.75 19.15 -9.51
N ASP A 37 -2.16 20.33 -9.42
CA ASP A 37 -1.54 20.98 -10.57
C ASP A 37 -0.23 20.32 -10.98
N GLU A 38 0.58 19.83 -10.03
CA GLU A 38 1.77 19.03 -10.31
C GLU A 38 1.41 17.69 -10.95
N ARG A 39 0.39 17.00 -10.44
CA ARG A 39 -0.12 15.76 -11.05
C ARG A 39 -0.60 15.99 -12.48
N ARG A 40 -1.33 17.09 -12.73
CA ARG A 40 -1.76 17.48 -14.09
C ARG A 40 -0.59 17.84 -14.99
N ALA A 41 0.41 18.56 -14.47
CA ALA A 41 1.61 18.92 -15.22
C ALA A 41 2.37 17.66 -15.67
N PHE A 42 2.49 16.65 -14.79
CA PHE A 42 3.04 15.35 -15.15
C PHE A 42 2.25 14.67 -16.27
N LEU A 43 0.92 14.62 -16.16
CA LEU A 43 0.07 13.95 -17.16
C LEU A 43 0.08 14.63 -18.54
N ARG A 44 0.38 15.93 -18.60
CA ARG A 44 0.55 16.67 -19.87
C ARG A 44 1.85 16.35 -20.60
N LYS A 45 2.80 15.67 -19.96
CA LYS A 45 4.07 15.29 -20.59
C LYS A 45 3.86 14.26 -21.71
N PRO A 46 4.72 14.26 -22.74
CA PRO A 46 4.77 13.18 -23.73
C PRO A 46 4.88 11.81 -23.07
N LEU A 47 4.33 10.79 -23.73
CA LEU A 47 4.33 9.42 -23.18
C LEU A 47 5.75 8.92 -22.88
N ALA A 48 6.73 9.27 -23.71
CA ALA A 48 8.13 8.89 -23.51
C ALA A 48 8.72 9.48 -22.21
N GLU A 49 8.48 10.76 -21.95
CA GLU A 49 8.94 11.41 -20.72
C GLU A 49 8.28 10.80 -19.49
N ARG A 50 6.96 10.55 -19.54
CA ARG A 50 6.25 9.91 -18.43
C ARG A 50 6.83 8.53 -18.12
N ARG A 51 7.11 7.73 -19.14
CA ARG A 51 7.73 6.40 -18.98
C ARG A 51 9.12 6.50 -18.34
N SER A 52 9.94 7.44 -18.78
CA SER A 52 11.29 7.63 -18.23
C SER A 52 11.27 8.02 -16.75
N ILE A 53 10.36 8.92 -16.36
CA ILE A 53 10.23 9.34 -14.97
C ILE A 53 9.75 8.17 -14.10
N LEU A 54 8.72 7.45 -14.53
CA LEU A 54 8.17 6.32 -13.78
C LEU A 54 9.16 5.14 -13.70
N SER A 55 9.96 4.89 -14.73
CA SER A 55 10.97 3.83 -14.68
C SER A 55 12.07 4.14 -13.67
N GLN A 56 12.52 5.39 -13.60
CA GLN A 56 13.50 5.81 -12.61
C GLN A 56 12.95 5.66 -11.18
N GLN A 57 11.71 6.11 -10.94
CA GLN A 57 11.07 5.96 -9.64
C GLN A 57 10.93 4.48 -9.23
N ALA A 58 10.56 3.61 -10.17
CA ALA A 58 10.46 2.18 -9.91
C ALA A 58 11.81 1.54 -9.54
N GLU A 59 12.89 1.97 -10.18
CA GLU A 59 14.26 1.51 -9.87
C GLU A 59 14.70 1.95 -8.47
N GLU A 60 14.39 3.19 -8.07
CA GLU A 60 14.67 3.68 -6.73
C GLU A 60 13.92 2.90 -5.64
N MET A 61 12.68 2.46 -5.93
CA MET A 61 11.87 1.64 -5.02
C MET A 61 12.30 0.17 -4.95
N LEU A 62 13.06 -0.32 -5.95
CA LEU A 62 13.40 -1.74 -6.07
C LEU A 62 14.11 -2.28 -4.82
N THR A 63 15.06 -1.52 -4.27
CA THR A 63 15.83 -1.93 -3.09
C THR A 63 14.95 -2.15 -1.86
N HIS A 64 13.92 -1.31 -1.70
CA HIS A 64 12.98 -1.41 -0.59
C HIS A 64 12.14 -2.69 -0.70
N TYR A 65 11.61 -2.99 -1.88
CA TYR A 65 10.85 -4.23 -2.10
C TYR A 65 11.71 -5.49 -2.13
N GLN A 66 12.98 -5.42 -2.54
CA GLN A 66 13.87 -6.58 -2.49
C GLN A 66 14.30 -6.94 -1.06
N SER A 67 14.42 -5.95 -0.17
CA SER A 67 14.88 -6.15 1.20
C SER A 67 13.76 -6.44 2.19
N SER A 68 12.55 -5.91 1.96
CA SER A 68 11.37 -6.28 2.73
C SER A 68 10.87 -7.66 2.31
N ASN A 69 10.67 -8.58 3.26
CA ASN A 69 9.97 -9.85 3.04
C ASN A 69 8.49 -9.77 3.44
N GLU A 70 8.02 -8.62 3.94
CA GLU A 70 6.65 -8.44 4.43
C GLU A 70 5.63 -8.63 3.29
N TRP A 71 5.98 -8.22 2.06
CA TRP A 71 5.13 -8.49 0.88
C TRP A 71 5.01 -9.98 0.52
N ARG A 72 6.00 -10.82 0.89
CA ARG A 72 5.91 -12.28 0.69
C ARG A 72 4.94 -12.92 1.66
N GLU A 73 4.83 -12.38 2.88
CA GLU A 73 3.86 -12.85 3.86
C GLU A 73 2.43 -12.55 3.42
N LEU A 74 2.19 -11.47 2.66
CA LEU A 74 0.91 -11.17 2.04
C LEU A 74 0.54 -12.14 0.89
N MET A 75 1.53 -12.79 0.27
CA MET A 75 1.33 -13.82 -0.76
C MET A 75 1.15 -15.22 -0.17
N ALA A 76 1.31 -15.39 1.15
CA ALA A 76 1.14 -16.66 1.87
C ALA A 76 -0.34 -17.00 2.15
N GLY A 77 -1.25 -16.64 1.24
CA GLY A 77 -2.60 -17.18 1.20
C GLY A 77 -2.69 -18.25 0.13
N ASP A 78 -2.98 -19.50 0.54
CA ASP A 78 -3.33 -20.69 -0.27
C ASP A 78 -2.99 -20.62 -1.78
N ILE A 79 -1.71 -20.43 -2.12
CA ILE A 79 -1.22 -20.71 -3.47
C ILE A 79 -1.02 -22.22 -3.51
N ILE A 80 -2.03 -22.94 -4.02
CA ILE A 80 -1.89 -24.35 -4.37
C ILE A 80 -1.07 -24.38 -5.66
N ASP A 81 0.19 -24.78 -5.56
CA ASP A 81 0.96 -25.23 -6.72
C ASP A 81 0.44 -26.63 -7.11
N ASP A 82 -0.09 -26.76 -8.34
CA ASP A 82 -0.49 -28.04 -8.97
C ASP A 82 0.72 -28.89 -9.40
#